data_AF-A0A2C9KUD2-F1
#
_entry.id   AF-A0A2C9KUD2-F1
#
_cell.length_a   1.000
_cell.length_b   1.000
_cell.length_c   1.000
_cell.angle_alpha   90.00
_cell.angle_beta   90.00
_cell.angle_gamma   90.00
#
_symmetry.space_group_name_H-M   'P 1'
#
loop_
_entity.id
_entity.type
_entity.pdbx_description
1 polymer ?
#
loop_
_entity_poly.entity_id
_entity_poly.type
_entity_poly.pdbx_seq_one_letter_code
_entity_poly.pdbx_strand_id
1 'polypeptide(L)'
;MQSTNSSGQTFYNFVFLSQDSKKSQVTRRKQEAIIANKIASQFPWIPDKNLEVLALDLTSSNIKIIQAHLELSNEDAFEDSIKAIIEKLGKFRKYLTEVFEAIYSIKFRKRCRFIFLYSTKEETLHLLVIPEDGSTS
;
A
#
# COMPACT_ATOMS: atom_id res chain seq x y z
N MET A 1 -37.60 -7.74 9.58
CA MET A 1 -36.55 -8.72 9.22
C MET A 1 -35.23 -8.05 9.52
N GLN A 2 -34.40 -8.67 10.36
CA GLN A 2 -33.22 -8.07 11.00
C GLN A 2 -32.09 -7.86 9.98
N SER A 3 -31.59 -6.63 9.88
CA SER A 3 -30.32 -6.34 9.21
C SER A 3 -29.19 -6.92 10.06
N THR A 4 -28.52 -7.95 9.55
CA THR A 4 -27.31 -8.51 10.15
C THR A 4 -26.19 -7.49 10.03
N ASN A 5 -25.97 -6.73 11.10
CA ASN A 5 -24.82 -5.86 11.25
C ASN A 5 -23.61 -6.74 11.60
N SER A 6 -22.99 -7.33 10.59
CA SER A 6 -21.71 -8.02 10.75
C SER A 6 -20.63 -6.95 10.93
N SER A 7 -20.45 -6.45 12.16
CA SER A 7 -19.23 -5.74 12.56
C SER A 7 -18.06 -6.71 12.62
N GLY A 8 -17.68 -7.26 11.46
CA GLY A 8 -16.37 -7.84 11.27
C GLY A 8 -15.39 -6.67 11.29
N GLN A 9 -14.71 -6.47 12.41
CA GLN A 9 -13.57 -5.55 12.43
C GLN A 9 -12.57 -6.05 11.40
N THR A 10 -12.44 -5.30 10.33
CA THR A 10 -11.50 -5.53 9.25
C THR A 10 -10.11 -5.19 9.78
N PHE A 11 -9.33 -6.21 10.14
CA PHE A 11 -7.98 -6.03 10.67
C PHE A 11 -6.98 -5.92 9.51
N TYR A 12 -6.94 -4.76 8.87
CA TYR A 12 -5.89 -4.46 7.90
C TYR A 12 -4.57 -4.18 8.62
N ASN A 13 -3.45 -4.65 8.05
CA ASN A 13 -2.14 -4.25 8.54
C ASN A 13 -1.76 -2.88 7.95
N PHE A 14 -1.75 -1.85 8.80
CA PHE A 14 -1.43 -0.47 8.39
C PHE A 14 0.01 -0.11 8.70
N VAL A 15 0.77 0.21 7.65
CA VAL A 15 2.12 0.76 7.74
C VAL A 15 2.07 2.24 7.34
N PHE A 16 2.35 3.11 8.30
CA PHE A 16 2.44 4.55 8.05
C PHE A 16 3.88 4.93 7.79
N LEU A 17 4.17 5.35 6.55
CA LEU A 17 5.45 5.87 6.14
C LEU A 17 5.28 7.39 6.00
N SER A 18 5.76 8.11 7.01
CA SER A 18 5.63 9.57 7.13
C SER A 18 6.99 10.21 6.89
N GLN A 19 7.03 11.29 6.11
CA GLN A 19 8.25 12.09 5.90
C GLN A 19 8.58 12.95 7.13
N ASP A 20 7.56 13.28 7.94
CA ASP A 20 7.70 14.04 9.18
C ASP A 20 7.43 13.19 10.42
N SER A 21 8.08 13.58 11.53
CA SER A 21 8.13 12.83 12.78
C SER A 21 6.75 12.50 13.38
N LYS A 22 6.58 11.22 13.76
CA LYS A 22 5.57 10.63 14.66
C LYS A 22 4.24 11.41 14.80
N LYS A 23 3.28 11.14 13.91
CA LYS A 23 1.87 11.50 14.14
C LYS A 23 1.38 10.92 15.47
N SER A 24 0.52 11.66 16.16
CA SER A 24 -0.09 11.17 17.41
C SER A 24 -0.84 9.85 17.17
N GLN A 25 -0.80 8.94 18.15
CA GLN A 25 -1.49 7.65 18.08
C GLN A 25 -2.99 7.80 17.82
N VAL A 26 -3.59 8.88 18.33
CA VAL A 26 -5.01 9.22 18.12
C VAL A 26 -5.27 9.59 16.67
N THR A 27 -4.42 10.43 16.07
CA THR A 27 -4.51 10.79 14.64
C THR A 27 -4.36 9.55 13.77
N ARG A 28 -3.40 8.68 14.11
CA ARG A 28 -3.17 7.42 13.38
C ARG A 28 -4.42 6.52 13.40
N ARG A 29 -5.01 6.26 14.57
CA ARG A 29 -6.23 5.44 14.68
C ARG A 29 -7.41 6.01 13.90
N LYS A 30 -7.57 7.34 13.88
CA LYS A 30 -8.60 7.99 13.06
C LYS A 30 -8.35 7.76 11.57
N GLN A 31 -7.10 7.89 11.11
CA GLN A 31 -6.75 7.62 9.72
C GLN A 31 -6.96 6.16 9.33
N GLU A 32 -6.57 5.21 10.20
CA GLU A 32 -6.82 3.77 10.00
C GLU A 32 -8.32 3.49 9.78
N ALA A 33 -9.20 4.07 10.61
CA ALA A 33 -10.64 3.92 10.46
C ALA A 33 -11.18 4.53 9.14
N ILE A 34 -10.69 5.71 8.76
CA ILE A 34 -11.06 6.36 7.49
C ILE A 34 -10.64 5.49 6.30
N ILE A 35 -9.41 4.98 6.32
CA ILE A 35 -8.88 4.16 5.25
C ILE A 35 -9.62 2.82 5.17
N ALA A 36 -9.87 2.17 6.32
CA ALA A 36 -10.63 0.93 6.39
C ALA A 36 -12.03 1.07 5.78
N ASN A 37 -12.74 2.15 6.11
CA ASN A 37 -14.05 2.45 5.54
C ASN A 37 -13.98 2.70 4.03
N LYS A 38 -12.95 3.41 3.54
CA LYS A 38 -12.76 3.63 2.10
C LYS A 38 -12.46 2.32 1.36
N ILE A 39 -11.65 1.43 1.93
CA ILE A 39 -11.39 0.12 1.35
C ILE A 39 -12.67 -0.71 1.30
N ALA A 40 -13.40 -0.81 2.43
CA ALA A 40 -14.64 -1.60 2.51
C ALA A 40 -15.72 -1.11 1.52
N SER A 41 -15.77 0.20 1.25
CA SER A 41 -16.73 0.79 0.32
C SER A 41 -16.31 0.71 -1.15
N GLN A 42 -15.03 0.92 -1.47
CA GLN A 42 -14.55 0.94 -2.86
C GLN A 42 -14.11 -0.43 -3.37
N PHE A 43 -13.67 -1.32 -2.47
CA PHE A 43 -13.12 -2.63 -2.78
C PHE A 43 -13.71 -3.73 -1.89
N PRO A 44 -15.06 -3.87 -1.83
CA PRO A 44 -15.72 -4.85 -0.96
C PRO A 44 -15.39 -6.31 -1.29
N TRP A 45 -14.79 -6.56 -2.45
CA TRP A 45 -14.42 -7.89 -2.95
C TRP A 45 -13.01 -8.34 -2.53
N ILE A 46 -12.19 -7.45 -1.96
CA ILE A 46 -10.82 -7.81 -1.55
C ILE A 46 -10.85 -8.48 -0.17
N PRO A 47 -10.25 -9.67 -0.02
CA PRO A 47 -10.20 -10.35 1.26
C PRO A 47 -9.21 -9.68 2.23
N ASP A 48 -9.67 -9.44 3.46
CA ASP A 48 -8.89 -8.78 4.52
C ASP A 48 -7.54 -9.46 4.82
N LYS A 49 -7.51 -10.80 4.70
CA LYS A 49 -6.38 -11.63 5.17
C LYS A 49 -5.13 -11.58 4.29
N ASN A 50 -5.20 -11.00 3.09
CA ASN A 50 -4.09 -10.94 2.13
C ASN A 50 -3.81 -9.52 1.63
N LEU A 51 -4.09 -8.53 2.49
CA LEU A 51 -4.03 -7.13 2.15
C LEU A 51 -3.21 -6.33 3.17
N GLU A 52 -2.26 -5.56 2.67
CA GLU A 52 -1.55 -4.55 3.47
C GLU A 52 -1.86 -3.14 2.97
N VAL A 53 -1.81 -2.17 3.88
CA VAL A 53 -2.07 -0.77 3.58
C VAL A 53 -0.82 0.04 3.91
N LEU A 54 -0.25 0.69 2.90
CA LEU A 54 0.84 1.65 3.03
C LEU A 54 0.26 3.07 2.96
N ALA A 55 0.26 3.78 4.08
CA ALA A 55 -0.08 5.19 4.11
C ALA A 55 1.17 6.02 3.80
N LEU A 56 1.14 6.73 2.67
CA LEU A 56 2.29 7.41 2.08
C LEU A 56 2.09 8.92 2.02
N ASP A 57 3.12 9.68 2.36
CA ASP A 57 3.17 11.14 2.18
C ASP A 57 3.51 11.55 0.73
N LEU A 58 2.91 10.88 -0.24
CA LEU A 58 3.05 11.13 -1.68
C LEU A 58 1.73 11.62 -2.27
N THR A 59 1.79 12.40 -3.34
CA THR A 59 0.61 12.77 -4.15
C THR A 59 0.14 11.57 -4.97
N SER A 60 -1.12 11.58 -5.43
CA SER A 60 -1.61 10.53 -6.34
C SER A 60 -0.78 10.45 -7.62
N SER A 61 -0.26 11.57 -8.11
CA SER A 61 0.63 11.60 -9.28
C SER A 61 1.90 10.77 -9.06
N ASN A 62 2.56 10.95 -7.91
CA ASN A 62 3.75 10.18 -7.57
C ASN A 62 3.45 8.69 -7.36
N ILE A 63 2.30 8.37 -6.74
CA ILE A 63 1.87 6.98 -6.55
C ILE A 63 1.59 6.30 -7.90
N LYS A 64 0.96 7.00 -8.85
CA LYS A 64 0.74 6.50 -10.20
C LYS A 64 2.05 6.23 -10.95
N ILE A 65 3.06 7.08 -10.76
CA ILE A 65 4.40 6.84 -11.31
C ILE A 65 5.00 5.55 -10.74
N ILE A 66 4.85 5.32 -9.42
CA ILE A 66 5.28 4.07 -8.80
C ILE A 66 4.55 2.90 -9.45
N GLN A 67 3.21 2.92 -9.47
CA GLN A 67 2.41 1.81 -10.04
C GLN A 67 2.72 1.52 -11.51
N ALA A 68 3.02 2.55 -12.31
CA ALA A 68 3.28 2.41 -13.73
C ALA A 68 4.66 1.83 -14.06
N HIS A 69 5.60 1.89 -13.13
CA HIS A 69 6.98 1.48 -13.36
C HIS A 69 7.45 0.34 -12.47
N LEU A 70 6.76 0.07 -11.37
CA LEU A 70 7.15 -0.92 -10.39
C LEU A 70 6.97 -2.33 -10.94
N GLU A 71 8.06 -3.10 -11.00
CA GLU A 71 8.05 -4.48 -11.45
C GLU A 71 8.09 -5.42 -10.25
N LEU A 72 7.09 -6.30 -10.15
CA LEU A 72 6.92 -7.22 -9.01
C LEU A 72 7.18 -8.68 -9.42
N SER A 73 7.68 -8.91 -10.63
CA SER A 73 7.83 -10.24 -11.23
C SER A 73 8.94 -11.07 -10.57
N ASN A 74 10.06 -10.44 -10.19
CA ASN A 74 11.15 -11.05 -9.45
C ASN A 74 11.98 -9.96 -8.76
N GLU A 75 12.92 -10.35 -7.90
CA GLU A 75 13.73 -9.42 -7.10
C GLU A 75 14.63 -8.52 -7.98
N ASP A 76 15.26 -9.05 -9.02
CA ASP A 76 16.13 -8.28 -9.92
C ASP A 76 15.35 -7.20 -10.68
N ALA A 77 14.20 -7.57 -11.26
CA ALA A 77 13.30 -6.64 -11.95
C ALA A 77 12.74 -5.58 -11.00
N PHE A 78 12.44 -5.99 -9.76
CA PHE A 78 12.05 -5.06 -8.71
C PHE A 78 13.17 -4.05 -8.44
N GLU A 79 14.40 -4.50 -8.21
CA GLU A 79 15.54 -3.62 -7.94
C GLU A 79 15.82 -2.63 -9.08
N ASP A 80 15.70 -3.07 -10.34
CA ASP A 80 15.91 -2.19 -11.48
C ASP A 80 14.77 -1.18 -11.65
N SER A 81 13.52 -1.60 -11.41
CA SER A 81 12.37 -0.69 -11.45
C SER A 81 12.45 0.39 -10.38
N ILE A 82 12.87 0.06 -9.15
CA ILE A 82 12.99 1.05 -8.07
C ILE A 82 14.08 2.08 -8.37
N LYS A 83 15.19 1.69 -9.02
CA LYS A 83 16.23 2.64 -9.44
C LYS A 83 15.65 3.66 -10.41
N ALA A 84 14.93 3.20 -11.44
CA ALA A 84 14.28 4.08 -12.41
C ALA A 84 13.22 5.00 -11.77
N ILE A 85 12.45 4.51 -10.79
CA ILE A 85 11.46 5.34 -10.09
C ILE A 85 12.14 6.37 -9.20
N ILE A 86 13.19 5.99 -8.47
CA ILE A 86 13.97 6.89 -7.61
C ILE A 86 14.58 8.02 -8.44
N GLU A 87 15.10 7.73 -9.63
CA GLU A 87 15.63 8.75 -10.52
C GLU A 87 14.55 9.75 -10.94
N LYS A 88 13.36 9.28 -11.32
CA LYS A 88 12.22 10.15 -11.67
C LYS A 88 11.71 10.97 -10.49
N LEU A 89 11.71 10.39 -9.30
CA LEU A 89 11.20 10.99 -8.07
C LEU A 89 12.33 11.40 -7.12
N GLY A 90 13.46 11.89 -7.66
CA GLY A 90 14.72 12.11 -6.92
C GLY A 90 14.58 12.92 -5.63
N LYS A 91 13.62 13.85 -5.56
CA LYS A 91 13.28 14.61 -4.34
C LYS A 91 12.92 13.72 -3.15
N PHE A 92 12.39 12.52 -3.39
CA PHE A 92 11.90 11.60 -2.36
C PHE A 92 12.80 10.37 -2.17
N ARG A 93 14.03 10.36 -2.71
CA ARG A 93 14.91 9.16 -2.73
C ARG A 93 15.00 8.42 -1.40
N LYS A 94 15.32 9.11 -0.30
CA LYS A 94 15.45 8.49 1.03
C LYS A 94 14.13 7.86 1.48
N TYR A 95 13.04 8.61 1.34
CA TYR A 95 11.71 8.15 1.71
C TYR A 95 11.23 6.97 0.84
N LEU A 96 11.44 7.03 -0.47
CA LEU A 96 11.08 5.96 -1.41
C LEU A 96 11.84 4.68 -1.13
N THR A 97 13.09 4.76 -0.65
CA THR A 97 13.85 3.57 -0.24
C THR A 97 13.10 2.81 0.87
N GLU A 98 12.54 3.50 1.86
CA GLU A 98 11.74 2.89 2.93
C GLU A 98 10.41 2.33 2.41
N VAL A 99 9.77 3.04 1.46
CA VAL A 99 8.55 2.56 0.79
C VAL A 99 8.81 1.27 0.02
N PHE A 100 9.89 1.21 -0.74
CA PHE A 100 10.24 0.03 -1.53
C PHE A 100 10.69 -1.14 -0.67
N GLU A 101 11.39 -0.91 0.44
CA GLU A 101 11.67 -1.96 1.42
C GLU A 101 10.38 -2.56 2.01
N ALA A 102 9.39 -1.72 2.33
CA ALA A 102 8.09 -2.20 2.79
C ALA A 102 7.36 -3.01 1.73
N ILE A 103 7.32 -2.54 0.48
CA ILE A 103 6.72 -3.27 -0.64
C ILE A 103 7.43 -4.60 -0.89
N TYR A 104 8.77 -4.61 -0.90
CA TYR A 104 9.58 -5.82 -1.04
C TYR A 104 9.25 -6.85 0.04
N SER A 105 9.22 -6.41 1.30
CA SER A 105 8.84 -7.28 2.43
C SER A 105 7.42 -7.86 2.25
N ILE A 106 6.46 -7.04 1.80
CA ILE A 106 5.08 -7.49 1.59
C ILE A 106 4.98 -8.51 0.44
N LYS A 107 5.64 -8.26 -0.69
CA LYS A 107 5.64 -9.17 -1.86
C LYS A 107 6.44 -10.43 -1.58
N PHE A 108 7.73 -10.32 -1.28
CA PHE A 108 8.66 -11.45 -1.31
C PHE A 108 8.70 -12.21 0.01
N ARG A 109 8.48 -11.54 1.17
CA ARG A 109 8.50 -12.19 2.49
C ARG A 109 7.12 -12.62 2.96
N LYS A 110 6.13 -11.71 2.90
CA LYS A 110 4.76 -11.97 3.38
C LYS A 110 3.84 -12.61 2.35
N ARG A 111 4.16 -12.48 1.05
CA ARG A 111 3.37 -12.99 -0.08
C ARG A 111 1.91 -12.51 -0.08
N CYS A 112 1.68 -11.26 0.33
CA CYS A 112 0.35 -10.66 0.21
C CYS A 112 0.01 -10.41 -1.26
N ARG A 113 -1.26 -10.58 -1.64
CA ARG A 113 -1.71 -10.38 -3.03
C ARG A 113 -2.08 -8.93 -3.34
N PHE A 114 -2.42 -8.17 -2.31
CA PHE A 114 -2.90 -6.81 -2.47
C PHE A 114 -2.12 -5.86 -1.56
N ILE A 115 -1.75 -4.70 -2.12
CA ILE A 115 -1.22 -3.58 -1.37
C ILE A 115 -2.05 -2.35 -1.71
N PHE A 116 -2.62 -1.69 -0.71
CA PHE A 116 -3.19 -0.35 -0.89
C PHE A 116 -2.14 0.72 -0.61
N LEU A 117 -1.87 1.54 -1.62
CA LEU A 117 -1.07 2.75 -1.49
C LEU A 117 -2.04 3.91 -1.23
N TYR A 118 -2.08 4.39 0.00
CA TYR A 118 -2.94 5.50 0.41
C TYR A 118 -2.15 6.81 0.42
N SER A 119 -2.58 7.81 -0.34
CA SER A 119 -2.04 9.17 -0.25
C SER A 119 -2.58 9.85 1.00
N THR A 120 -1.74 10.15 1.97
CA THR A 120 -2.14 10.94 3.15
C THR A 120 -2.33 12.42 2.81
N LYS A 121 -1.79 12.89 1.69
CA LYS A 121 -1.87 14.29 1.21
C LYS A 121 -3.18 14.60 0.50
N GLU A 122 -3.69 13.62 -0.26
CA GLU A 122 -4.88 13.78 -1.10
C GLU A 122 -6.04 12.86 -0.67
N GLU A 123 -5.82 12.02 0.35
CA GLU A 123 -6.79 11.06 0.88
C GLU A 123 -7.34 10.07 -0.16
N THR A 124 -6.51 9.71 -1.14
CA THR A 124 -6.83 8.79 -2.24
C THR A 124 -6.26 7.39 -2.01
N LEU A 125 -6.99 6.38 -2.50
CA LEU A 125 -6.56 4.99 -2.49
C LEU A 125 -6.12 4.55 -3.88
N HIS A 126 -5.00 3.84 -3.94
CA HIS A 126 -4.48 3.22 -5.15
C HIS A 126 -4.21 1.75 -4.87
N LEU A 127 -4.82 0.86 -5.65
CA LEU A 127 -4.64 -0.59 -5.52
C LEU A 127 -3.42 -1.03 -6.32
N LEU A 128 -2.47 -1.71 -5.67
CA LEU A 128 -1.39 -2.43 -6.31
C LEU A 128 -1.69 -3.93 -6.18
N VAL A 129 -1.97 -4.57 -7.33
CA VAL A 129 -2.20 -6.01 -7.40
C VAL A 129 -0.87 -6.69 -7.65
N ILE A 130 -0.49 -7.59 -6.76
CA ILE A 130 0.70 -8.41 -6.91
C ILE A 130 0.34 -9.60 -7.81
N PRO A 131 1.07 -9.81 -8.93
CA PRO A 131 0.90 -11.02 -9.72
C PRO A 131 1.27 -12.24 -8.86
N GLU A 132 0.43 -13.27 -8.91
CA GLU A 132 0.81 -14.57 -8.38
C GLU A 132 1.99 -15.08 -9.21
N ASP A 133 3.08 -15.43 -8.54
CA ASP A 133 4.19 -16.09 -9.20
C ASP A 133 3.61 -17.35 -9.82
N GLY A 134 3.60 -17.38 -11.15
CA GLY A 134 3.00 -18.44 -11.94
C GLY A 134 3.63 -19.78 -11.57
N SER A 135 3.08 -20.43 -10.55
CA SER A 135 3.23 -21.85 -10.34
C SER A 135 2.46 -22.49 -11.46
N THR A 136 3.17 -22.66 -12.58
CA THR A 136 2.81 -23.61 -13.63
C THR A 136 2.58 -24.94 -12.91
N SER A 137 1.31 -25.33 -12.81
CA SER A 137 0.92 -26.71 -12.55
C SER A 137 0.40 -27.27 -13.86
#